data_AF-A0A927UE51-F1
#
_entry.id   AF-A0A927UE51-F1
#
_cell.length_a   1.000
_cell.length_b   1.000
_cell.length_c   1.000
_cell.angle_alpha   90.00
_cell.angle_beta   90.00
_cell.angle_gamma   90.00
#
_symmetry.space_group_name_H-M   'P 1'
#
loop_
_entity.id
_entity.type
_entity.pdbx_description
1 polymer ?
#
loop_
_entity_poly.entity_id
_entity_poly.type
_entity_poly.pdbx_seq_one_letter_code
_entity_poly.pdbx_strand_id
1 'polypeptide(L)'
;MKRIAKTAVVALAMALSLSLGAGVTADAAKKVKVSKLTVANQITGANLTKKSTVTIGKGKKVKVKAFVTVTPNTKKNQKVTVKTSNKKIVSVKANSKGVITLTASKKKTGTAKVTVASVKNQKKLTFKVKVMPGTVKNITVDKTSVEIKKGEDATVTATAVAANKKKKANTVLFWESLDPTVATVTQKGVITAVAPGTTKVVVKSTDGTNVSKTIDVKVTKTTLALGKKDVTATIVLSDAKKAADDLVKLQGLLGKKDTDKIQVTVNGQLKEKSFKEAIDYAKTNTKVEVTVTIKNDKAAALGLAGTLFTPASVKSVKVGDVTFTNIKADSFKIGDKTYTYSVDGKNVDVDGHVADVFKTLVKDEIITATEN
;
A
#
# COMPACT_ATOMS: atom_id res chain seq x y z
N MET A 1 -21.94 5.77 -22.14
CA MET A 1 -20.93 4.98 -22.87
C MET A 1 -19.64 4.93 -22.06
N LYS A 2 -19.06 3.73 -21.92
CA LYS A 2 -17.86 3.38 -21.14
C LYS A 2 -16.61 4.20 -21.49
N ARG A 3 -15.74 4.45 -20.50
CA ARG A 3 -14.27 4.15 -20.46
C ARG A 3 -13.65 4.83 -19.22
N ILE A 4 -13.34 4.09 -18.14
CA ILE A 4 -12.12 3.32 -17.85
C ILE A 4 -10.90 4.20 -17.53
N ALA A 5 -10.42 4.02 -16.30
CA ALA A 5 -9.27 4.56 -15.59
C ALA A 5 -7.90 4.45 -16.29
N LYS A 6 -6.92 5.26 -15.83
CA LYS A 6 -5.67 4.75 -15.20
C LYS A 6 -4.73 5.88 -14.76
N THR A 7 -4.51 5.90 -13.45
CA THR A 7 -3.23 5.84 -12.74
C THR A 7 -2.05 6.63 -13.29
N ALA A 8 -1.64 7.61 -12.49
CA ALA A 8 -0.37 8.32 -12.57
C ALA A 8 0.82 7.35 -12.64
N VAL A 9 1.45 7.28 -13.81
CA VAL A 9 2.83 6.82 -13.97
C VAL A 9 3.70 8.05 -13.75
N VAL A 10 4.63 7.97 -12.81
CA VAL A 10 5.70 8.95 -12.60
C VAL A 10 6.45 9.11 -13.93
N ALA A 11 6.14 10.20 -14.64
CA ALA A 11 6.80 10.59 -15.86
C ALA A 11 8.23 11.05 -15.52
N LEU A 12 9.21 10.30 -16.00
CA LEU A 12 10.59 10.77 -16.09
C LEU A 12 10.61 11.90 -17.13
N ALA A 13 10.60 13.15 -16.67
CA ALA A 13 10.63 14.34 -17.51
C ALA A 13 11.85 14.32 -18.46
N MET A 14 11.61 14.09 -19.75
CA MET A 14 12.52 14.50 -20.82
C MET A 14 12.10 15.89 -21.25
N ALA A 15 12.80 16.91 -20.78
CA ALA A 15 12.69 18.25 -21.34
C ALA A 15 13.30 18.23 -22.76
N LEU A 16 12.45 18.31 -23.77
CA LEU A 16 12.80 18.84 -25.09
C LEU A 16 12.81 20.37 -24.95
N SER A 17 13.96 20.99 -25.13
CA SER A 17 14.04 22.42 -25.43
C SER A 17 14.75 22.60 -26.77
N LEU A 18 13.96 22.80 -27.83
CA LEU A 18 14.39 23.42 -29.07
C LEU A 18 14.21 24.93 -28.89
N SER A 19 15.31 25.68 -28.94
CA SER A 19 15.30 27.05 -29.42
C SER A 19 16.59 27.28 -30.21
N LEU A 20 16.43 27.54 -31.50
CA LEU A 20 17.46 28.09 -32.38
C LEU A 20 17.57 29.59 -32.06
N GLY A 21 18.78 30.05 -31.80
CA GLY A 21 19.09 31.46 -31.60
C GLY A 21 20.59 31.69 -31.77
N ALA A 22 20.90 32.56 -32.74
CA ALA A 22 22.18 33.00 -33.27
C ALA A 22 23.45 32.92 -32.40
N GLY A 23 24.56 32.57 -33.07
CA GLY A 23 25.90 33.11 -32.80
C GLY A 23 26.63 32.61 -31.56
N VAL A 24 27.43 31.55 -31.70
CA VAL A 24 28.60 31.35 -30.83
C VAL A 24 29.80 30.91 -31.66
N THR A 25 30.78 31.80 -31.65
CA THR A 25 32.16 31.60 -32.08
C THR A 25 32.75 30.33 -31.49
N ALA A 26 33.63 29.69 -32.25
CA ALA A 26 34.41 28.56 -31.81
C ALA A 26 35.40 29.01 -30.73
N ASP A 27 35.03 28.86 -29.45
CA ASP A 27 36.01 28.98 -28.37
C ASP A 27 35.69 28.01 -27.20
N ALA A 28 36.71 27.25 -26.81
CA ALA A 28 36.75 26.17 -25.82
C ALA A 28 35.71 25.02 -25.97
N ALA A 29 36.08 23.95 -26.68
CA ALA A 29 35.42 22.65 -26.54
C ALA A 29 35.45 22.17 -25.08
N LYS A 30 34.39 22.43 -24.31
CA LYS A 30 34.25 22.04 -22.89
C LYS A 30 34.66 20.57 -22.72
N LYS A 31 35.78 20.32 -22.02
CA LYS A 31 36.28 18.97 -21.73
C LYS A 31 35.20 18.15 -21.03
N VAL A 32 34.60 17.19 -21.73
CA VAL A 32 33.53 16.36 -21.13
C VAL A 32 34.10 15.50 -20.01
N LYS A 33 33.58 15.65 -18.78
CA LYS A 33 33.95 14.92 -17.56
C LYS A 33 32.86 13.90 -17.23
N VAL A 34 33.23 12.72 -16.72
CA VAL A 34 32.25 11.77 -16.16
C VAL A 34 31.96 12.18 -14.72
N SER A 35 30.74 12.64 -14.46
CA SER A 35 30.30 13.09 -13.14
C SER A 35 29.90 11.92 -12.25
N LYS A 36 29.19 10.91 -12.79
CA LYS A 36 28.66 9.77 -12.03
C LYS A 36 28.77 8.45 -12.81
N LEU A 37 29.05 7.37 -12.09
CA LEU A 37 28.96 5.99 -12.57
C LEU A 37 28.14 5.19 -11.56
N THR A 38 27.02 4.61 -11.99
CA THR A 38 26.23 3.65 -11.20
C THR A 38 26.10 2.33 -11.93
N VAL A 39 25.87 1.25 -11.19
CA VAL A 39 25.60 -0.08 -11.74
C VAL A 39 24.43 -0.67 -10.98
N ALA A 40 23.40 -1.16 -11.69
CA ALA A 40 22.21 -1.75 -11.09
C ALA A 40 22.06 -3.23 -11.47
N ASN A 41 21.62 -4.07 -10.54
CA ASN A 41 21.27 -5.46 -10.81
C ASN A 41 19.95 -5.52 -11.58
N GLN A 42 19.90 -6.22 -12.73
CA GLN A 42 18.68 -6.28 -13.53
C GLN A 42 17.59 -7.20 -12.97
N ILE A 43 17.92 -8.06 -11.99
CA ILE A 43 16.91 -8.88 -11.32
C ILE A 43 16.21 -8.10 -10.21
N THR A 44 16.97 -7.36 -9.40
CA THR A 44 16.44 -6.70 -8.19
C THR A 44 16.26 -5.19 -8.32
N GLY A 45 16.73 -4.58 -9.42
CA GLY A 45 16.78 -3.13 -9.60
C GLY A 45 17.79 -2.40 -8.71
N ALA A 46 18.35 -3.05 -7.69
CA ALA A 46 19.20 -2.42 -6.68
C ALA A 46 20.52 -1.89 -7.25
N ASN A 47 20.88 -0.67 -6.84
CA ASN A 47 22.20 -0.09 -7.12
C ASN A 47 23.29 -0.84 -6.35
N LEU A 48 24.37 -1.18 -7.06
CA LEU A 48 25.53 -1.88 -6.52
C LEU A 48 26.56 -0.90 -5.99
N THR A 49 27.23 -1.29 -4.91
CA THR A 49 28.34 -0.58 -4.28
C THR A 49 29.51 -1.54 -4.06
N LYS A 50 30.63 -1.02 -3.53
CA LYS A 50 31.81 -1.82 -3.14
C LYS A 50 31.48 -2.97 -2.18
N LYS A 51 30.43 -2.80 -1.35
CA LYS A 51 29.99 -3.81 -0.37
C LYS A 51 28.99 -4.81 -0.95
N SER A 52 28.37 -4.51 -2.10
CA SER A 52 27.38 -5.39 -2.71
C SER A 52 27.99 -6.72 -3.19
N THR A 53 27.21 -7.79 -3.08
CA THR A 53 27.55 -9.12 -3.61
C THR A 53 26.42 -9.60 -4.51
N VAL A 54 26.75 -9.95 -5.75
CA VAL A 54 25.84 -10.61 -6.69
C VAL A 54 26.07 -12.12 -6.60
N THR A 55 25.05 -12.88 -6.25
CA THR A 55 25.13 -14.35 -6.17
C THR A 55 24.65 -14.96 -7.48
N ILE A 56 25.37 -15.95 -8.01
CA ILE A 56 25.01 -16.65 -9.26
C ILE A 56 25.12 -18.15 -9.06
N GLY A 57 24.13 -18.91 -9.52
CA GLY A 57 24.16 -20.37 -9.52
C GLY A 57 25.19 -20.90 -10.52
N LYS A 58 25.77 -22.07 -10.25
CA LYS A 58 26.81 -22.69 -11.10
C LYS A 58 26.36 -22.76 -12.57
N GLY A 59 27.17 -22.20 -13.48
CA GLY A 59 26.87 -22.17 -14.92
C GLY A 59 25.76 -21.21 -15.36
N LYS A 60 25.15 -20.44 -14.45
CA LYS A 60 24.09 -19.46 -14.75
C LYS A 60 24.66 -18.08 -15.05
N LYS A 61 23.77 -17.17 -15.46
CA LYS A 61 24.12 -15.81 -15.87
C LYS A 61 23.24 -14.79 -15.15
N VAL A 62 23.83 -13.69 -14.73
CA VAL A 62 23.11 -12.51 -14.22
C VAL A 62 23.56 -11.29 -15.01
N LYS A 63 22.62 -10.39 -15.30
CA LYS A 63 22.92 -9.12 -15.98
C LYS A 63 22.88 -7.97 -14.99
N VAL A 64 23.81 -7.05 -15.15
CA VAL A 64 23.82 -5.75 -14.46
C VAL A 64 23.90 -4.64 -15.51
N LYS A 65 23.36 -3.45 -15.25
CA LYS A 65 23.40 -2.32 -16.18
C LYS A 65 24.16 -1.17 -15.58
N ALA A 66 25.18 -0.68 -16.29
CA ALA A 66 25.93 0.50 -15.93
C ALA A 66 25.31 1.77 -16.53
N PHE A 67 25.28 2.84 -15.76
CA PHE A 67 24.88 4.17 -16.20
C PHE A 67 26.02 5.16 -15.96
N VAL A 68 26.41 5.88 -17.01
CA VAL A 68 27.49 6.86 -16.99
C VAL A 68 26.90 8.24 -17.24
N THR A 69 26.95 9.11 -16.24
CA THR A 69 26.55 10.52 -16.37
C THR A 69 27.76 11.36 -16.76
N VAL A 70 27.63 12.17 -17.81
CA VAL A 70 28.70 12.99 -18.37
C VAL A 70 28.29 14.46 -18.41
N THR A 71 29.27 15.36 -18.23
CA THR A 71 29.07 16.81 -18.18
C THR A 71 30.15 17.51 -19.02
N PRO A 72 29.79 18.36 -20.00
CA PRO A 72 28.42 18.54 -20.53
C PRO A 72 27.86 17.24 -21.15
N ASN A 73 26.54 17.08 -21.17
CA ASN A 73 25.85 15.82 -21.48
C ASN A 73 25.93 15.41 -22.96
N THR A 74 27.10 14.94 -23.40
CA THR A 74 27.33 14.46 -24.77
C THR A 74 27.12 12.94 -24.89
N LYS A 75 26.36 12.47 -25.88
CA LYS A 75 26.11 11.03 -26.12
C LYS A 75 27.37 10.17 -26.32
N LYS A 76 28.50 10.75 -26.73
CA LYS A 76 29.74 10.05 -27.12
C LYS A 76 30.49 9.31 -25.99
N ASN A 77 30.16 9.54 -24.71
CA ASN A 77 31.02 9.16 -23.56
C ASN A 77 30.43 8.12 -22.57
N GLN A 78 29.45 7.31 -23.00
CA GLN A 78 28.73 6.37 -22.11
C GLN A 78 29.33 4.95 -22.05
N LYS A 79 30.48 4.70 -22.68
CA LYS A 79 31.11 3.38 -22.73
C LYS A 79 31.76 3.00 -21.39
N VAL A 80 31.73 1.72 -21.06
CA VAL A 80 32.39 1.14 -19.87
C VAL A 80 33.29 -0.02 -20.25
N THR A 81 34.37 -0.20 -19.50
CA THR A 81 35.17 -1.42 -19.48
C THR A 81 34.84 -2.22 -18.22
N VAL A 82 34.95 -3.55 -18.31
CA VAL A 82 34.68 -4.44 -17.20
C VAL A 82 35.80 -5.47 -17.08
N LYS A 83 36.27 -5.70 -15.86
CA LYS A 83 37.25 -6.75 -15.54
C LYS A 83 36.84 -7.55 -14.30
N THR A 84 37.30 -8.79 -14.24
CA THR A 84 37.11 -9.72 -13.12
C THR A 84 38.47 -10.05 -12.50
N SER A 85 38.54 -10.17 -11.18
CA SER A 85 39.76 -10.62 -10.50
C SER A 85 40.05 -12.11 -10.71
N ASN A 86 39.05 -12.90 -11.14
CA ASN A 86 39.23 -14.32 -11.41
C ASN A 86 38.29 -14.83 -12.51
N LYS A 87 38.81 -14.90 -13.74
CA LYS A 87 38.08 -15.38 -14.93
C LYS A 87 37.70 -16.88 -14.86
N LYS A 88 38.38 -17.67 -14.01
CA LYS A 88 38.06 -19.10 -13.82
C LYS A 88 36.78 -19.30 -13.00
N ILE A 89 36.35 -18.28 -12.24
CA ILE A 89 35.13 -18.30 -11.41
C ILE A 89 33.98 -17.57 -12.12
N VAL A 90 34.21 -16.33 -12.60
CA VAL A 90 33.20 -15.53 -13.31
C VAL A 90 33.84 -14.86 -14.51
N SER A 91 33.25 -15.03 -15.70
CA SER A 91 33.55 -14.23 -16.87
C SER A 91 32.57 -13.07 -17.02
N VAL A 92 33.02 -11.98 -17.64
CA VAL A 92 32.27 -10.72 -17.75
C VAL A 92 32.30 -10.23 -19.20
N LYS A 93 31.15 -9.77 -19.72
CA LYS A 93 31.05 -9.18 -21.06
C LYS A 93 30.12 -7.97 -21.03
N ALA A 94 30.61 -6.80 -21.41
CA ALA A 94 29.80 -5.59 -21.58
C ALA A 94 29.38 -5.44 -23.05
N ASN A 95 28.17 -4.93 -23.29
CA ASN A 95 27.74 -4.49 -24.62
C ASN A 95 27.79 -2.96 -24.76
N SER A 96 27.53 -2.45 -25.96
CA SER A 96 27.53 -1.02 -26.27
C SER A 96 26.47 -0.20 -25.51
N LYS A 97 25.45 -0.85 -24.96
CA LYS A 97 24.36 -0.25 -24.17
C LYS A 97 24.61 -0.27 -22.65
N GLY A 98 25.83 -0.62 -22.22
CA GLY A 98 26.22 -0.66 -20.81
C GLY A 98 25.66 -1.86 -20.03
N VAL A 99 25.05 -2.84 -20.71
CA VAL A 99 24.61 -4.09 -20.07
C VAL A 99 25.80 -5.03 -19.98
N ILE A 100 26.08 -5.49 -18.76
CA ILE A 100 27.18 -6.36 -18.41
C ILE A 100 26.60 -7.72 -18.03
N THR A 101 26.98 -8.76 -18.78
CA THR A 101 26.62 -10.15 -18.50
C THR A 101 27.70 -10.78 -17.64
N LEU A 102 27.35 -11.22 -16.44
CA LEU A 102 28.17 -12.01 -15.53
C LEU A 102 27.84 -13.48 -15.76
N THR A 103 28.83 -14.28 -16.17
CA THR A 103 28.64 -15.72 -16.42
C THR A 103 29.44 -16.53 -15.40
N ALA A 104 28.74 -17.31 -14.57
CA ALA A 104 29.35 -18.19 -13.60
C ALA A 104 30.00 -19.41 -14.28
N SER A 105 31.14 -19.83 -13.76
CA SER A 105 31.82 -21.04 -14.20
C SER A 105 30.95 -22.29 -13.98
N LYS A 106 30.97 -23.20 -14.95
CA LYS A 106 30.38 -24.54 -14.82
C LYS A 106 31.26 -25.50 -14.02
N LYS A 107 32.51 -25.14 -13.69
CA LYS A 107 33.47 -26.04 -13.03
C LYS A 107 33.82 -25.57 -11.62
N LYS A 108 34.14 -24.29 -11.44
CA LYS A 108 34.65 -23.73 -10.18
C LYS A 108 33.62 -22.82 -9.49
N THR A 109 33.54 -22.94 -8.16
CA THR A 109 32.80 -22.03 -7.28
C THR A 109 33.77 -21.07 -6.60
N GLY A 110 33.24 -20.06 -5.91
CA GLY A 110 34.04 -19.09 -5.15
C GLY A 110 33.60 -17.65 -5.40
N THR A 111 34.43 -16.70 -4.97
CA THR A 111 34.13 -15.27 -5.06
C THR A 111 35.14 -14.56 -5.95
N ALA A 112 34.67 -13.68 -6.83
CA ALA A 112 35.51 -12.81 -7.65
C ALA A 112 35.08 -11.35 -7.48
N LYS A 113 36.02 -10.42 -7.57
CA LYS A 113 35.76 -8.98 -7.59
C LYS A 113 35.57 -8.53 -9.04
N VAL A 114 34.46 -7.87 -9.33
CA VAL A 114 34.20 -7.25 -10.63
C VAL A 114 34.43 -5.75 -10.52
N THR A 115 35.13 -5.19 -11.49
CA THR A 115 35.40 -3.74 -11.61
C THR A 115 34.82 -3.24 -12.91
N VAL A 116 33.94 -2.26 -12.83
CA VAL A 116 33.39 -1.51 -13.96
C VAL A 116 34.05 -0.14 -13.96
N ALA A 117 34.63 0.27 -15.08
CA ALA A 117 35.28 1.57 -15.21
C ALA A 117 34.69 2.33 -16.40
N SER A 118 34.47 3.64 -16.26
CA SER A 118 34.19 4.47 -17.42
C SER A 118 35.42 4.55 -18.31
N VAL A 119 35.25 4.37 -19.62
CA VAL A 119 36.35 4.45 -20.60
C VAL A 119 37.06 5.80 -20.54
N LYS A 120 36.32 6.88 -20.24
CA LYS A 120 36.82 8.24 -20.42
C LYS A 120 37.80 8.71 -19.34
N ASN A 121 37.43 8.58 -18.07
CA ASN A 121 38.23 9.10 -16.96
C ASN A 121 38.55 8.03 -15.92
N GLN A 122 38.33 6.76 -16.26
CA GLN A 122 38.63 5.62 -15.40
C GLN A 122 37.96 5.67 -14.03
N LYS A 123 36.86 6.43 -13.85
CA LYS A 123 36.04 6.36 -12.63
C LYS A 123 35.51 4.93 -12.48
N LYS A 124 35.77 4.29 -11.34
CA LYS A 124 35.52 2.85 -11.12
C LYS A 124 34.43 2.61 -10.09
N LEU A 125 33.66 1.56 -10.32
CA LEU A 125 32.78 0.93 -9.35
C LEU A 125 33.19 -0.54 -9.24
N THR A 126 33.30 -1.04 -8.02
CA THR A 126 33.61 -2.46 -7.78
C THR A 126 32.51 -3.12 -6.97
N PHE A 127 32.31 -4.42 -7.15
CA PHE A 127 31.41 -5.24 -6.34
C PHE A 127 31.90 -6.70 -6.36
N LYS A 128 31.39 -7.54 -5.45
CA LYS A 128 31.72 -8.97 -5.40
C LYS A 128 30.71 -9.79 -6.20
N VAL A 129 31.16 -10.88 -6.80
CA VAL A 129 30.31 -11.92 -7.40
C VAL A 129 30.63 -13.25 -6.73
N LYS A 130 29.63 -13.91 -6.16
CA LYS A 130 29.75 -15.21 -5.49
C LYS A 130 29.08 -16.29 -6.34
N VAL A 131 29.83 -17.31 -6.74
CA VAL A 131 29.31 -18.46 -7.48
C VAL A 131 28.99 -19.60 -6.51
N MET A 132 27.71 -19.96 -6.44
CA MET A 132 27.20 -21.05 -5.59
C MET A 132 27.39 -22.42 -6.26
N PRO A 133 27.61 -23.49 -5.49
CA PRO A 133 27.75 -24.84 -6.05
C PRO A 133 26.45 -25.42 -6.63
N GLY A 134 25.30 -25.04 -6.07
CA GLY A 134 23.97 -25.42 -6.54
C GLY A 134 23.27 -24.31 -7.34
N THR A 135 22.16 -24.69 -7.95
CA THR A 135 21.21 -23.79 -8.63
C THR A 135 19.83 -23.99 -8.05
N VAL A 136 19.02 -22.94 -7.98
CA VAL A 136 17.58 -23.05 -7.68
C VAL A 136 16.87 -23.78 -8.83
N LYS A 137 15.99 -24.74 -8.49
CA LYS A 137 15.12 -25.47 -9.45
C LYS A 137 13.67 -25.02 -9.34
N ASN A 138 13.20 -24.74 -8.13
CA ASN A 138 11.83 -24.32 -7.87
C ASN A 138 11.80 -23.32 -6.72
N ILE A 139 10.71 -22.57 -6.62
CA ILE A 139 10.33 -21.84 -5.41
C ILE A 139 9.00 -22.44 -4.94
N THR A 140 8.93 -22.83 -3.68
CA THR A 140 7.67 -23.21 -3.03
C THR A 140 7.11 -22.01 -2.28
N VAL A 141 5.80 -21.85 -2.32
CA VAL A 141 5.05 -20.86 -1.54
C VAL A 141 4.00 -21.60 -0.73
N ASP A 142 3.68 -21.11 0.46
CA ASP A 142 2.60 -21.65 1.30
C ASP A 142 1.21 -21.26 0.76
N LYS A 143 1.11 -20.13 0.06
CA LYS A 143 -0.12 -19.62 -0.55
C LYS A 143 0.14 -19.16 -1.98
N THR A 144 -0.75 -19.55 -2.90
CA THR A 144 -0.74 -19.09 -4.30
C THR A 144 -1.77 -18.00 -4.58
N SER A 145 -2.71 -17.79 -3.67
CA SER A 145 -3.68 -16.70 -3.69
C SER A 145 -3.86 -16.17 -2.28
N VAL A 146 -4.04 -14.86 -2.14
CA VAL A 146 -4.45 -14.20 -0.90
C VAL A 146 -5.61 -13.25 -1.18
N GLU A 147 -6.63 -13.35 -0.35
CA GLU A 147 -7.71 -12.37 -0.27
C GLU A 147 -7.54 -11.60 1.04
N ILE A 148 -7.39 -10.29 0.95
CA ILE A 148 -7.10 -9.38 2.06
C ILE A 148 -7.97 -8.14 1.96
N LYS A 149 -8.43 -7.59 3.08
CA LYS A 149 -9.20 -6.35 3.06
C LYS A 149 -8.25 -5.15 3.02
N LYS A 150 -8.73 -4.03 2.48
CA LYS A 150 -7.95 -2.78 2.41
C LYS A 150 -7.39 -2.39 3.79
N GLY A 151 -6.12 -2.05 3.85
CA GLY A 151 -5.43 -1.66 5.09
C GLY A 151 -4.96 -2.82 5.96
N GLU A 152 -5.28 -4.07 5.61
CA GLU A 152 -4.75 -5.27 6.25
C GLU A 152 -3.49 -5.79 5.56
N ASP A 153 -2.78 -6.67 6.27
CA ASP A 153 -1.60 -7.37 5.80
C ASP A 153 -1.83 -8.88 5.75
N ALA A 154 -1.23 -9.55 4.77
CA ALA A 154 -1.05 -10.99 4.77
C ALA A 154 0.43 -11.35 4.56
N THR A 155 0.90 -12.38 5.26
CA THR A 155 2.24 -12.93 5.02
C THR A 155 2.15 -14.19 4.17
N VAL A 156 3.03 -14.25 3.16
CA VAL A 156 3.30 -15.42 2.31
C VAL A 156 4.76 -15.81 2.51
N THR A 157 5.00 -17.07 2.84
CA THR A 157 6.35 -17.61 2.97
C THR A 157 6.79 -18.26 1.67
N ALA A 158 8.03 -18.01 1.25
CA ALA A 158 8.61 -18.62 0.05
C ALA A 158 9.97 -19.24 0.33
N THR A 159 10.20 -20.43 -0.20
CA THR A 159 11.45 -21.18 -0.04
C THR A 159 12.06 -21.55 -1.39
N ALA A 160 13.33 -21.21 -1.59
CA ALA A 160 14.08 -21.62 -2.77
C ALA A 160 14.52 -23.10 -2.64
N VAL A 161 14.11 -23.94 -3.59
CA VAL A 161 14.44 -25.36 -3.62
C VAL A 161 15.62 -25.59 -4.57
N ALA A 162 16.70 -26.14 -4.04
CA ALA A 162 17.89 -26.49 -4.82
C ALA A 162 17.60 -27.63 -5.81
N ALA A 163 18.21 -27.58 -7.00
CA ALA A 163 18.13 -28.66 -7.99
C ALA A 163 18.75 -29.98 -7.50
N ASN A 164 19.73 -29.89 -6.60
CA ASN A 164 20.40 -31.03 -6.00
C ASN A 164 20.52 -30.77 -4.49
N LYS A 165 19.89 -31.63 -3.67
CA LYS A 165 19.84 -31.50 -2.21
C LYS A 165 21.22 -31.50 -1.54
N LYS A 166 22.24 -32.12 -2.15
CA LYS A 166 23.63 -32.16 -1.64
C LYS A 166 24.43 -30.89 -1.95
N LYS A 167 23.88 -29.95 -2.75
CA LYS A 167 24.58 -28.71 -3.16
C LYS A 167 23.84 -27.48 -2.68
N LYS A 168 24.50 -26.66 -1.85
CA LYS A 168 23.96 -25.37 -1.39
C LYS A 168 23.63 -24.46 -2.58
N ALA A 169 22.37 -24.08 -2.72
CA ALA A 169 21.89 -23.09 -3.67
C ALA A 169 21.72 -21.72 -2.99
N ASN A 170 21.48 -20.68 -3.79
CA ASN A 170 21.13 -19.37 -3.25
C ASN A 170 19.71 -19.40 -2.68
N THR A 171 19.54 -18.89 -1.46
CA THR A 171 18.23 -18.80 -0.80
C THR A 171 17.62 -17.39 -0.85
N VAL A 172 18.38 -16.40 -1.32
CA VAL A 172 17.90 -15.02 -1.43
C VAL A 172 16.88 -14.92 -2.57
N LEU A 173 15.66 -14.56 -2.20
CA LEU A 173 14.56 -14.28 -3.12
C LEU A 173 14.35 -12.77 -3.24
N PHE A 174 13.73 -12.36 -4.34
CA PHE A 174 13.32 -10.98 -4.59
C PHE A 174 11.82 -10.94 -4.83
N TRP A 175 11.14 -10.05 -4.11
CA TRP A 175 9.70 -9.85 -4.18
C TRP A 175 9.38 -8.54 -4.88
N GLU A 176 8.34 -8.53 -5.71
CA GLU A 176 7.78 -7.34 -6.32
C GLU A 176 6.27 -7.47 -6.46
N SER A 177 5.55 -6.35 -6.36
CA SER A 177 4.16 -6.27 -6.78
C SER A 177 4.09 -5.79 -8.23
N LEU A 178 3.22 -6.38 -9.04
CA LEU A 178 2.96 -5.92 -10.40
C LEU A 178 2.10 -4.65 -10.43
N ASP A 179 1.32 -4.40 -9.37
CA ASP A 179 0.59 -3.15 -9.17
C ASP A 179 0.65 -2.72 -7.70
N PRO A 180 1.67 -1.93 -7.32
CA PRO A 180 1.80 -1.37 -5.98
C PRO A 180 0.65 -0.45 -5.55
N THR A 181 -0.19 0.03 -6.49
CA THR A 181 -1.36 0.86 -6.15
C THR A 181 -2.53 0.04 -5.61
N VAL A 182 -2.54 -1.27 -5.87
CA VAL A 182 -3.52 -2.23 -5.33
C VAL A 182 -2.97 -2.93 -4.09
N ALA A 183 -1.75 -3.47 -4.16
CA ALA A 183 -1.09 -4.09 -3.02
C ALA A 183 0.43 -3.95 -3.11
N THR A 184 1.11 -3.71 -1.99
CA THR A 184 2.58 -3.70 -1.91
C THR A 184 3.10 -4.99 -1.26
N VAL A 185 4.40 -5.27 -1.42
CA VAL A 185 5.02 -6.43 -0.78
C VAL A 185 6.42 -6.10 -0.31
N THR A 186 6.77 -6.55 0.90
CA THR A 186 8.12 -6.46 1.44
C THR A 186 9.00 -7.60 0.95
N GLN A 187 10.33 -7.46 1.06
CA GLN A 187 11.25 -8.55 0.70
C GLN A 187 11.17 -9.79 1.63
N LYS A 188 10.37 -9.71 2.71
CA LYS A 188 10.06 -10.83 3.61
C LYS A 188 8.74 -11.54 3.26
N GLY A 189 8.03 -11.10 2.21
CA GLY A 189 6.75 -11.69 1.80
C GLY A 189 5.52 -11.17 2.57
N VAL A 190 5.64 -10.03 3.28
CA VAL A 190 4.48 -9.34 3.87
C VAL A 190 3.83 -8.50 2.78
N ILE A 191 2.59 -8.83 2.43
CA ILE A 191 1.75 -8.17 1.42
C ILE A 191 0.80 -7.22 2.16
N THR A 192 0.82 -5.94 1.81
CA THR A 192 -0.04 -4.89 2.39
C THR A 192 -1.09 -4.43 1.37
N ALA A 193 -2.36 -4.48 1.76
CA ALA A 193 -3.48 -4.06 0.93
C ALA A 193 -3.57 -2.53 0.83
N VAL A 194 -3.48 -1.98 -0.38
CA VAL A 194 -3.50 -0.52 -0.61
C VAL A 194 -4.85 -0.04 -1.10
N ALA A 195 -5.44 -0.71 -2.10
CA ALA A 195 -6.73 -0.32 -2.67
C ALA A 195 -7.51 -1.54 -3.20
N PRO A 196 -8.85 -1.50 -3.19
CA PRO A 196 -9.66 -2.61 -3.70
C PRO A 196 -9.35 -2.88 -5.17
N GLY A 197 -9.27 -4.15 -5.53
CA GLY A 197 -8.90 -4.59 -6.87
C GLY A 197 -8.15 -5.91 -6.85
N THR A 198 -7.61 -6.30 -8.01
CA THR A 198 -6.79 -7.51 -8.13
C THR A 198 -5.42 -7.15 -8.68
N THR A 199 -4.39 -7.81 -8.14
CA THR A 199 -3.01 -7.70 -8.62
C THR A 199 -2.30 -9.03 -8.43
N LYS A 200 -1.02 -9.07 -8.82
CA LYS A 200 -0.15 -10.22 -8.66
C LYS A 200 1.13 -9.79 -7.95
N VAL A 201 1.58 -10.61 -7.02
CA VAL A 201 2.90 -10.50 -6.40
C VAL A 201 3.80 -11.58 -7.00
N VAL A 202 5.01 -11.20 -7.37
CA VAL A 202 5.98 -12.11 -7.99
C VAL A 202 7.19 -12.26 -7.06
N VAL A 203 7.53 -13.51 -6.76
CA VAL A 203 8.76 -13.88 -6.04
C VAL A 203 9.73 -14.55 -7.01
N LYS A 204 10.97 -14.08 -7.06
CA LYS A 204 11.99 -14.49 -8.03
C LYS A 204 13.26 -14.96 -7.35
N SER A 205 13.88 -15.98 -7.92
CA SER A 205 15.26 -16.35 -7.61
C SER A 205 16.24 -15.28 -8.09
N THR A 206 17.28 -15.02 -7.32
CA THR A 206 18.28 -13.97 -7.63
C THR A 206 19.57 -14.51 -8.24
N ASP A 207 19.69 -15.83 -8.42
CA ASP A 207 20.93 -16.52 -8.83
C ASP A 207 21.10 -16.71 -10.34
N GLY A 208 20.24 -16.09 -11.15
CA GLY A 208 20.24 -16.20 -12.60
C GLY A 208 19.64 -17.50 -13.14
N THR A 209 18.96 -18.29 -12.30
CA THR A 209 18.15 -19.43 -12.76
C THR A 209 16.82 -19.01 -13.39
N ASN A 210 16.37 -17.77 -13.13
CA ASN A 210 15.10 -17.21 -13.62
C ASN A 210 13.86 -17.99 -13.14
N VAL A 211 13.98 -18.73 -12.04
CA VAL A 211 12.84 -19.37 -11.38
C VAL A 211 12.02 -18.30 -10.67
N SER A 212 10.71 -18.32 -10.85
CA SER A 212 9.77 -17.42 -10.18
C SER A 212 8.46 -18.13 -9.81
N LYS A 213 7.74 -17.56 -8.85
CA LYS A 213 6.34 -17.90 -8.53
C LYS A 213 5.52 -16.62 -8.49
N THR A 214 4.24 -16.77 -8.80
CA THR A 214 3.27 -15.69 -8.79
C THR A 214 2.19 -16.02 -7.78
N ILE A 215 1.81 -15.02 -6.99
CA ILE A 215 0.73 -15.09 -6.01
C ILE A 215 -0.35 -14.12 -6.49
N ASP A 216 -1.58 -14.61 -6.62
CA ASP A 216 -2.74 -13.77 -6.92
C ASP A 216 -3.17 -13.04 -5.65
N VAL A 217 -3.43 -11.74 -5.76
CA VAL A 217 -3.85 -10.90 -4.64
C VAL A 217 -5.17 -10.26 -5.00
N LYS A 218 -6.20 -10.53 -4.20
CA LYS A 218 -7.49 -9.85 -4.27
C LYS A 218 -7.63 -8.97 -3.04
N VAL A 219 -7.74 -7.67 -3.27
CA VAL A 219 -8.02 -6.70 -2.22
C VAL A 219 -9.51 -6.38 -2.26
N THR A 220 -10.19 -6.67 -1.16
CA THR A 220 -11.60 -6.33 -0.99
C THR A 220 -11.75 -5.05 -0.18
N LYS A 221 -12.93 -4.44 -0.29
CA LYS A 221 -13.32 -3.39 0.65
C LYS A 221 -13.56 -4.02 2.00
N THR A 222 -13.33 -3.23 3.04
CA THR A 222 -13.62 -3.64 4.40
C THR A 222 -15.06 -3.26 4.71
N THR A 223 -15.87 -4.22 5.17
CA THR A 223 -17.30 -3.98 5.42
C THR A 223 -17.63 -4.12 6.91
N LEU A 224 -18.55 -3.29 7.39
CA LEU A 224 -19.18 -3.41 8.69
C LEU A 224 -20.59 -3.95 8.46
N ALA A 225 -20.87 -5.14 9.00
CA ALA A 225 -22.21 -5.69 9.08
C ALA A 225 -22.83 -5.29 10.41
N LEU A 226 -23.97 -4.62 10.37
CA LEU A 226 -24.78 -4.35 11.56
C LEU A 226 -25.62 -5.61 11.85
N GLY A 227 -25.07 -6.51 12.67
CA GLY A 227 -25.78 -7.73 13.12
C GLY A 227 -27.06 -7.39 13.90
N LYS A 228 -28.00 -8.34 14.01
CA LYS A 228 -29.36 -8.23 14.64
C LYS A 228 -29.41 -7.81 16.13
N LYS A 229 -28.43 -7.09 16.67
CA LYS A 229 -28.40 -6.59 18.04
C LYS A 229 -28.76 -5.12 18.07
N ASP A 230 -29.63 -4.73 19.00
CA ASP A 230 -30.00 -3.32 19.20
C ASP A 230 -28.76 -2.44 19.37
N VAL A 231 -28.71 -1.35 18.62
CA VAL A 231 -27.59 -0.40 18.61
C VAL A 231 -28.02 0.81 19.43
N THR A 232 -27.45 0.97 20.62
CA THR A 232 -27.63 2.20 21.40
C THR A 232 -26.69 3.28 20.86
N ALA A 233 -27.26 4.41 20.43
CA ALA A 233 -26.53 5.57 19.94
C ALA A 233 -26.77 6.79 20.84
N THR A 234 -25.75 7.27 21.55
CA THR A 234 -25.84 8.57 22.24
C THR A 234 -25.46 9.69 21.29
N ILE A 235 -26.37 10.64 21.06
CA ILE A 235 -26.19 11.80 20.19
C ILE A 235 -26.06 13.05 21.07
N VAL A 236 -24.88 13.68 21.03
CA VAL A 236 -24.66 14.96 21.72
C VAL A 236 -24.93 16.09 20.73
N LEU A 237 -25.93 16.91 21.03
CA LEU A 237 -26.30 18.08 20.24
C LEU A 237 -25.65 19.32 20.84
N SER A 238 -24.98 20.10 20.01
CA SER A 238 -24.18 21.27 20.44
C SER A 238 -24.89 22.61 20.24
N ASP A 239 -25.93 22.65 19.41
CA ASP A 239 -26.73 23.84 19.10
C ASP A 239 -28.20 23.56 19.42
N ALA A 240 -28.67 24.07 20.57
CA ALA A 240 -30.03 23.86 21.04
C ALA A 240 -31.10 24.38 20.06
N LYS A 241 -30.83 25.44 19.29
CA LYS A 241 -31.78 25.99 18.33
C LYS A 241 -32.01 25.04 17.16
N LYS A 242 -30.99 24.26 16.78
CA LYS A 242 -31.06 23.24 15.72
C LYS A 242 -31.46 21.86 16.24
N ALA A 243 -31.24 21.60 17.54
CA ALA A 243 -31.53 20.32 18.17
C ALA A 243 -33.00 19.91 18.03
N ALA A 244 -33.94 20.86 18.15
CA ALA A 244 -35.37 20.60 17.98
C ALA A 244 -35.69 20.13 16.54
N ASP A 245 -35.17 20.82 15.52
CA ASP A 245 -35.39 20.46 14.11
C ASP A 245 -34.76 19.11 13.76
N ASP A 246 -33.58 18.84 14.31
CA ASP A 246 -32.86 17.60 14.06
C ASP A 246 -33.52 16.40 14.77
N LEU A 247 -34.13 16.61 15.94
CA LEU A 247 -34.98 15.62 16.61
C LEU A 247 -36.28 15.34 15.83
N VAL A 248 -36.88 16.35 15.19
CA VAL A 248 -38.05 16.15 14.31
C VAL A 248 -37.68 15.29 13.09
N LYS A 249 -36.53 15.55 12.47
CA LYS A 249 -36.03 14.71 11.35
C LYS A 249 -35.76 13.27 11.80
N LEU A 250 -35.14 13.09 12.97
CA LEU A 250 -34.90 11.77 13.56
C LEU A 250 -36.22 11.02 13.82
N GLN A 251 -37.23 11.71 14.34
CA GLN A 251 -38.56 11.14 14.55
C GLN A 251 -39.20 10.65 13.24
N GLY A 252 -39.07 11.42 12.17
CA GLY A 252 -39.57 11.06 10.84
C GLY A 252 -38.90 9.81 10.27
N LEU A 253 -37.61 9.60 10.57
CA LEU A 253 -36.83 8.46 10.09
C LEU A 253 -37.10 7.16 10.84
N LEU A 254 -37.30 7.24 12.16
CA LEU A 254 -37.59 6.07 12.97
C LEU A 254 -39.05 5.62 12.84
N GLY A 255 -39.97 6.53 12.50
CA GLY A 255 -41.39 6.23 12.35
C GLY A 255 -42.13 6.14 13.69
N LYS A 256 -43.41 6.52 13.70
CA LYS A 256 -44.21 6.73 14.93
C LYS A 256 -44.43 5.51 15.84
N LYS A 257 -44.13 4.28 15.39
CA LYS A 257 -44.36 3.04 16.16
C LYS A 257 -43.15 2.60 17.00
N ASP A 258 -41.99 3.20 16.77
CA ASP A 258 -40.72 2.84 17.43
C ASP A 258 -40.23 3.93 18.41
N THR A 259 -41.10 4.90 18.72
CA THR A 259 -40.76 6.16 19.40
C THR A 259 -40.87 6.14 20.93
N ASP A 260 -41.23 5.01 21.53
CA ASP A 260 -41.67 5.00 22.92
C ASP A 260 -40.52 5.00 23.95
N LYS A 261 -39.26 4.85 23.50
CA LYS A 261 -38.10 4.81 24.40
C LYS A 261 -36.90 5.58 23.87
N ILE A 262 -36.93 6.91 23.97
CA ILE A 262 -35.72 7.76 23.87
C ILE A 262 -35.31 8.16 25.27
N GLN A 263 -34.03 8.01 25.59
CA GLN A 263 -33.48 8.48 26.86
C GLN A 263 -32.83 9.84 26.66
N VAL A 264 -33.48 10.91 27.09
CA VAL A 264 -32.94 12.27 27.00
C VAL A 264 -32.26 12.63 28.31
N THR A 265 -31.07 13.24 28.25
CA THR A 265 -30.46 13.82 29.44
C THR A 265 -31.08 15.19 29.69
N VAL A 266 -31.87 15.29 30.76
CA VAL A 266 -32.57 16.49 31.20
C VAL A 266 -31.89 16.99 32.47
N ASN A 267 -31.31 18.19 32.44
CA ASN A 267 -30.56 18.79 33.56
C ASN A 267 -29.43 17.88 34.09
N GLY A 268 -28.73 17.17 33.20
CA GLY A 268 -27.64 16.27 33.58
C GLY A 268 -28.07 14.87 34.05
N GLN A 269 -29.38 14.56 34.05
CA GLN A 269 -29.90 13.23 34.42
C GLN A 269 -30.59 12.55 33.23
N LEU A 270 -30.32 11.26 33.01
CA LEU A 270 -31.02 10.45 32.01
C LEU A 270 -32.50 10.28 32.40
N LYS A 271 -33.41 10.64 31.50
CA LYS A 271 -34.86 10.46 31.63
C LYS A 271 -35.43 9.87 30.36
N GLU A 272 -36.33 8.90 30.48
CA GLU A 272 -37.11 8.39 29.36
C GLU A 272 -38.16 9.45 28.97
N LYS A 273 -38.15 9.87 27.69
CA LYS A 273 -39.04 10.90 27.14
C LYS A 273 -39.54 10.50 25.77
N SER A 274 -40.75 10.92 25.45
CA SER A 274 -41.25 10.90 24.08
C SER A 274 -40.48 11.90 23.20
N PHE A 275 -40.44 11.68 21.89
CA PHE A 275 -39.88 12.65 20.92
C PHE A 275 -40.44 14.06 21.13
N LYS A 276 -41.76 14.17 21.37
CA LYS A 276 -42.41 15.46 21.58
C LYS A 276 -41.84 16.19 22.80
N GLU A 277 -41.69 15.49 23.92
CA GLU A 277 -41.12 16.09 25.13
C GLU A 277 -39.63 16.44 24.97
N ALA A 278 -38.88 15.62 24.23
CA ALA A 278 -37.48 15.90 23.90
C ALA A 278 -37.35 17.18 23.05
N ILE A 279 -38.21 17.33 22.04
CA ILE A 279 -38.28 18.50 21.15
C ILE A 279 -38.67 19.74 21.95
N ASP A 280 -39.69 19.65 22.80
CA ASP A 280 -40.16 20.78 23.61
C ASP A 280 -39.11 21.21 24.65
N TYR A 281 -38.37 20.25 25.22
CA TYR A 281 -37.22 20.54 26.08
C TYR A 281 -36.07 21.21 25.32
N ALA A 282 -35.76 20.78 24.09
CA ALA A 282 -34.73 21.40 23.25
C ALA A 282 -35.05 22.84 22.84
N LYS A 283 -36.32 23.19 22.65
CA LYS A 283 -36.74 24.57 22.35
C LYS A 283 -36.49 25.55 23.51
N THR A 284 -36.44 25.05 24.74
CA THR A 284 -36.46 25.88 25.96
C THR A 284 -35.13 25.87 26.73
N ASN A 285 -34.16 25.05 26.34
CA ASN A 285 -32.88 24.90 27.05
C ASN A 285 -31.68 25.12 26.12
N THR A 286 -30.59 25.67 26.64
CA THR A 286 -29.39 26.02 25.86
C THR A 286 -28.42 24.86 25.63
N LYS A 287 -28.58 23.74 26.34
CA LYS A 287 -27.78 22.51 26.19
C LYS A 287 -28.68 21.29 26.31
N VAL A 288 -28.69 20.41 25.31
CA VAL A 288 -29.45 19.15 25.32
C VAL A 288 -28.57 17.99 24.84
N GLU A 289 -28.51 16.94 25.66
CA GLU A 289 -27.86 15.67 25.31
C GLU A 289 -28.95 14.61 25.14
N VAL A 290 -28.92 13.85 24.04
CA VAL A 290 -29.99 12.89 23.70
C VAL A 290 -29.38 11.52 23.50
N THR A 291 -29.84 10.52 24.25
CA THR A 291 -29.52 9.12 24.02
C THR A 291 -30.68 8.46 23.28
N VAL A 292 -30.38 7.89 22.11
CA VAL A 292 -31.36 7.23 21.26
C VAL A 292 -30.99 5.76 21.16
N THR A 293 -31.85 4.88 21.63
CA THR A 293 -31.67 3.45 21.41
C THR A 293 -32.36 3.08 20.10
N ILE A 294 -31.61 2.58 19.13
CA ILE A 294 -32.16 2.18 17.83
C ILE A 294 -32.15 0.66 17.73
N LYS A 295 -33.34 0.10 17.52
CA LYS A 295 -33.48 -1.33 17.25
C LYS A 295 -32.91 -1.68 15.88
N ASN A 296 -32.24 -2.83 15.78
CA ASN A 296 -31.40 -3.13 14.63
C ASN A 296 -32.16 -3.30 13.30
N ASP A 297 -33.42 -3.72 13.36
CA ASP A 297 -34.30 -3.83 12.20
C ASP A 297 -34.57 -2.47 11.52
N LYS A 298 -34.26 -1.37 12.22
CA LYS A 298 -34.30 0.02 11.73
C LYS A 298 -32.92 0.69 11.66
N ALA A 299 -31.83 0.00 12.02
CA ALA A 299 -30.48 0.54 11.87
C ALA A 299 -30.14 0.84 10.39
N ALA A 300 -30.73 0.10 9.44
CA ALA A 300 -30.67 0.42 8.01
C ALA A 300 -31.41 1.72 7.63
N ALA A 301 -32.39 2.18 8.42
CA ALA A 301 -33.05 3.48 8.24
C ALA A 301 -32.17 4.65 8.74
N LEU A 302 -31.30 4.39 9.72
CA LEU A 302 -30.15 5.26 10.03
C LEU A 302 -28.96 5.03 9.09
N GLY A 303 -29.02 3.93 8.36
CA GLY A 303 -28.16 3.54 7.25
C GLY A 303 -28.36 4.42 6.02
N LEU A 304 -27.88 5.66 6.11
CA LEU A 304 -26.92 6.14 5.11
C LEU A 304 -27.47 6.32 3.68
N ALA A 305 -28.74 6.67 3.54
CA ALA A 305 -29.13 7.57 2.47
C ALA A 305 -28.35 8.88 2.70
N GLY A 306 -27.41 9.20 1.81
CA GLY A 306 -26.38 10.25 1.93
C GLY A 306 -26.88 11.69 2.06
N THR A 307 -27.98 11.94 2.76
CA THR A 307 -28.63 13.24 2.91
C THR A 307 -29.32 13.44 4.28
N LEU A 308 -29.57 12.41 5.10
CA LEU A 308 -30.54 12.53 6.20
C LEU A 308 -29.94 12.76 7.61
N PHE A 309 -28.70 12.35 7.86
CA PHE A 309 -27.98 12.66 9.11
C PHE A 309 -26.65 13.39 8.85
N THR A 310 -26.75 14.55 8.22
CA THR A 310 -25.76 15.63 8.42
C THR A 310 -26.39 16.79 9.20
N PRO A 311 -26.86 16.61 10.45
CA PRO A 311 -27.31 17.76 11.19
C PRO A 311 -26.07 18.55 11.60
N ALA A 312 -26.06 19.85 11.32
CA ALA A 312 -24.96 20.76 11.68
C ALA A 312 -24.67 20.81 13.20
N SER A 313 -25.47 20.10 14.02
CA SER A 313 -25.48 20.10 15.47
C SER A 313 -24.90 18.84 16.13
N VAL A 314 -24.67 17.74 15.38
CA VAL A 314 -24.18 16.46 15.95
C VAL A 314 -22.69 16.55 16.24
N LYS A 315 -22.35 16.62 17.52
CA LYS A 315 -20.95 16.71 17.99
C LYS A 315 -20.26 15.34 17.99
N SER A 316 -20.98 14.32 18.41
CA SER A 316 -20.49 12.95 18.50
C SER A 316 -21.63 11.94 18.57
N VAL A 317 -21.38 10.72 18.09
CA VAL A 317 -22.25 9.55 18.26
C VAL A 317 -21.48 8.50 19.05
N LYS A 318 -22.03 8.01 20.16
CA LYS A 318 -21.43 6.89 20.91
C LYS A 318 -22.19 5.59 20.64
N VAL A 319 -21.51 4.54 20.17
CA VAL A 319 -22.06 3.18 20.00
C VAL A 319 -21.21 2.22 20.83
N GLY A 320 -21.82 1.53 21.80
CA GLY A 320 -21.05 0.77 22.80
C GLY A 320 -20.06 1.71 23.51
N ASP A 321 -18.77 1.37 23.49
CA ASP A 321 -17.71 2.21 24.06
C ASP A 321 -17.08 3.21 23.08
N VAL A 322 -17.33 3.12 21.77
CA VAL A 322 -16.74 4.09 20.81
C VAL A 322 -17.57 5.32 20.66
N THR A 323 -16.86 6.44 20.73
CA THR A 323 -17.35 7.75 20.34
C THR A 323 -16.83 8.12 18.96
N PHE A 324 -17.73 8.18 18.00
CA PHE A 324 -17.51 8.77 16.68
C PHE A 324 -17.64 10.29 16.79
N THR A 325 -16.68 11.02 16.23
CA THR A 325 -16.67 12.50 16.24
C THR A 325 -16.47 13.05 14.84
N ASN A 326 -16.65 14.37 14.66
CA ASN A 326 -16.42 15.05 13.37
C ASN A 326 -17.12 14.33 12.20
N ILE A 327 -18.38 13.94 12.43
CA ILE A 327 -19.18 13.14 11.50
C ILE A 327 -19.63 14.05 10.35
N LYS A 328 -19.33 13.62 9.14
CA LYS A 328 -19.73 14.22 7.87
C LYS A 328 -20.58 13.21 7.08
N ALA A 329 -21.12 13.66 5.95
CA ALA A 329 -21.96 12.84 5.08
C ALA A 329 -21.31 11.53 4.61
N ASP A 330 -19.97 11.50 4.51
CA ASP A 330 -19.19 10.41 3.93
C ASP A 330 -18.02 9.96 4.82
N SER A 331 -17.88 10.54 6.02
CA SER A 331 -16.71 10.32 6.87
C SER A 331 -16.96 10.59 8.34
N PHE A 332 -16.13 10.02 9.21
CA PHE A 332 -16.15 10.23 10.66
C PHE A 332 -14.74 10.06 11.24
N LYS A 333 -14.54 10.47 12.50
CA LYS A 333 -13.30 10.24 13.26
C LYS A 333 -13.50 9.27 14.44
N ILE A 334 -12.47 8.45 14.69
CA ILE A 334 -12.28 7.68 15.93
C ILE A 334 -10.88 7.99 16.44
N GLY A 335 -10.79 8.58 17.63
CA GLY A 335 -9.56 9.23 18.08
C GLY A 335 -9.10 10.30 17.07
N ASP A 336 -7.82 10.29 16.72
CA ASP A 336 -7.24 11.23 15.74
C ASP A 336 -7.37 10.77 14.27
N LYS A 337 -7.86 9.55 14.02
CA LYS A 337 -7.95 8.97 12.68
C LYS A 337 -9.30 9.29 12.03
N THR A 338 -9.27 9.65 10.75
CA THR A 338 -10.48 9.88 9.91
C THR A 338 -10.72 8.67 9.01
N TYR A 339 -11.97 8.22 8.95
CA TYR A 339 -12.43 7.11 8.11
C TYR A 339 -13.52 7.62 7.16
N THR A 340 -13.53 7.12 5.92
CA THR A 340 -14.60 7.37 4.94
C THR A 340 -15.43 6.12 4.75
N TYR A 341 -16.69 6.28 4.36
CA TYR A 341 -17.57 5.13 4.13
C TYR A 341 -18.52 5.30 2.94
N SER A 342 -19.06 4.17 2.46
CA SER A 342 -20.21 4.11 1.56
C SER A 342 -21.17 3.02 2.00
N VAL A 343 -22.40 3.03 1.49
CA VAL A 343 -23.42 2.06 1.89
C VAL A 343 -23.96 1.26 0.74
N ASP A 344 -24.05 -0.04 0.98
CA ASP A 344 -24.51 -1.03 0.03
C ASP A 344 -25.57 -1.92 0.68
N GLY A 345 -26.85 -1.59 0.43
CA GLY A 345 -28.06 -2.40 0.68
C GLY A 345 -28.39 -2.80 2.12
N LYS A 346 -27.38 -3.18 2.92
CA LYS A 346 -27.42 -3.65 4.32
C LYS A 346 -26.10 -3.42 5.08
N ASN A 347 -24.98 -3.10 4.41
CA ASN A 347 -23.64 -3.00 5.01
C ASN A 347 -22.97 -1.64 4.76
N VAL A 348 -22.00 -1.29 5.62
CA VAL A 348 -21.17 -0.09 5.49
C VAL A 348 -19.77 -0.47 5.01
N ASP A 349 -19.39 -0.07 3.81
CA ASP A 349 -18.01 -0.18 3.33
C ASP A 349 -17.19 0.92 3.98
N VAL A 350 -16.12 0.57 4.69
CA VAL A 350 -15.21 1.53 5.33
C VAL A 350 -13.85 1.48 4.66
N ASP A 351 -13.27 2.65 4.45
CA ASP A 351 -11.89 2.77 4.05
C ASP A 351 -10.96 2.71 5.26
N GLY A 352 -10.19 1.62 5.39
CA GLY A 352 -9.14 1.46 6.40
C GLY A 352 -9.15 0.11 7.12
N HIS A 353 -8.24 -0.04 8.09
CA HIS A 353 -8.11 -1.26 8.89
C HIS A 353 -9.28 -1.36 9.88
N VAL A 354 -10.22 -2.28 9.64
CA VAL A 354 -11.44 -2.37 10.46
C VAL A 354 -11.19 -2.77 11.90
N ALA A 355 -10.14 -3.56 12.20
CA ALA A 355 -9.75 -3.78 13.59
C ALA A 355 -9.38 -2.49 14.34
N ASP A 356 -8.90 -1.43 13.68
CA ASP A 356 -8.66 -0.14 14.36
C ASP A 356 -9.97 0.62 14.63
N VAL A 357 -11.00 0.41 13.81
CA VAL A 357 -12.37 0.89 14.07
C VAL A 357 -12.95 0.16 15.30
N PHE A 358 -12.69 -1.15 15.43
CA PHE A 358 -13.27 -2.00 16.47
C PHE A 358 -12.49 -2.16 17.77
N LYS A 359 -11.15 -2.05 17.77
CA LYS A 359 -10.34 -2.14 19.02
C LYS A 359 -10.70 -1.07 20.03
N THR A 360 -11.24 0.05 19.56
CA THR A 360 -11.78 1.10 20.42
C THR A 360 -13.21 0.81 20.87
N LEU A 361 -13.99 0.00 20.13
CA LEU A 361 -15.45 -0.24 20.29
C LEU A 361 -15.81 -1.15 21.47
N VAL A 362 -14.87 -1.94 21.99
CA VAL A 362 -15.19 -3.01 22.94
C VAL A 362 -14.13 -3.10 24.03
N LYS A 363 -14.46 -2.70 25.26
CA LYS A 363 -14.02 -3.50 26.42
C LYS A 363 -15.00 -4.62 26.71
N ASP A 364 -16.30 -4.44 26.48
CA ASP A 364 -17.29 -5.51 26.62
C ASP A 364 -18.41 -5.41 25.56
N GLU A 365 -18.76 -6.55 24.97
CA GLU A 365 -19.79 -6.82 23.95
C GLU A 365 -19.47 -6.72 22.44
N ILE A 366 -19.74 -7.85 21.78
CA ILE A 366 -19.39 -8.20 20.40
C ILE A 366 -20.36 -7.57 19.41
N ILE A 367 -19.89 -6.59 18.63
CA ILE A 367 -20.39 -6.32 17.27
C ILE A 367 -19.65 -7.27 16.33
N THR A 368 -20.33 -8.32 15.86
CA THR A 368 -19.77 -9.20 14.83
C THR A 368 -19.81 -8.48 13.48
N ALA A 369 -18.64 -8.04 12.99
CA ALA A 369 -18.47 -7.80 11.57
C ALA A 369 -18.45 -9.15 10.87
N THR A 370 -19.48 -9.45 10.07
CA THR A 370 -19.52 -10.69 9.30
C THR A 370 -18.59 -10.56 8.11
N GLU A 371 -17.65 -11.49 8.03
CA GLU A 371 -16.81 -11.76 6.87
C GLU A 371 -17.70 -12.39 5.79
N ASN A 372 -17.93 -11.68 4.68
CA ASN A 372 -18.59 -12.26 3.50
C ASN A 372 -17.58 -13.03 2.66
#